data_AF-A0A0N8WB05-F1
#
_entry.id   AF-A0A0N8WB05-F1
#
_cell.length_a   1.000
_cell.length_b   1.000
_cell.length_c   1.000
_cell.angle_alpha   90.00
_cell.angle_beta   90.00
_cell.angle_gamma   90.00
#
_symmetry.space_group_name_H-M   'P 1'
#
loop_
_entity.id
_entity.type
_entity.pdbx_description
1 polymer ?
#
loop_
_entity_poly.entity_id
_entity_poly.type
_entity_poly.pdbx_seq_one_letter_code
_entity_poly.pdbx_strand_id
1 'polypeptide(L)'
;MVIIVATVALAGWFAAIADAVLVVSSIFLGAILFYICKRSVTEVEEDERDERVREQASKVAVAIFASASAISGLILIALRNEHPEYMYAGFALAFSACALMILYSVLYGYYNRRYGYEPYNEE
;
A
#
# COMPACT_ATOMS: atom_id res chain seq x y z
N MET A 1 4.72 1.20 2.14
CA MET A 1 3.32 1.61 2.39
C MET A 1 3.08 3.04 1.94
N VAL A 2 3.70 4.05 2.57
CA VAL A 2 3.54 5.48 2.18
C VAL A 2 3.84 5.73 0.69
N ILE A 3 4.92 5.15 0.16
CA ILE A 3 5.30 5.29 -1.27
C ILE A 3 4.19 4.77 -2.19
N ILE A 4 3.53 3.66 -1.84
CA ILE A 4 2.49 3.03 -2.65
C ILE A 4 1.20 3.87 -2.61
N VAL A 5 0.81 4.35 -1.44
CA VAL A 5 -0.36 5.24 -1.29
C VAL A 5 -0.17 6.53 -2.09
N ALA A 6 1.02 7.13 -2.00
CA ALA A 6 1.36 8.35 -2.73
C ALA A 6 1.32 8.15 -4.25
N THR A 7 1.83 7.02 -4.75
CA THR A 7 1.84 6.75 -6.20
C THR A 7 0.45 6.45 -6.75
N VAL A 8 -0.39 5.72 -6.01
CA VAL A 8 -1.80 5.51 -6.42
C VAL A 8 -2.57 6.84 -6.43
N ALA A 9 -2.38 7.70 -5.43
CA ALA A 9 -3.04 9.01 -5.38
C ALA A 9 -2.61 9.92 -6.54
N LEU A 10 -1.30 9.99 -6.82
CA LEU A 10 -0.76 10.77 -7.95
C LEU A 10 -1.22 10.21 -9.30
N ALA A 11 -1.20 8.89 -9.49
CA ALA A 11 -1.69 8.24 -10.70
C ALA A 11 -3.18 8.52 -10.92
N GLY A 12 -4.00 8.50 -9.87
CA GLY A 12 -5.41 8.86 -9.93
C GLY A 12 -5.64 10.32 -10.35
N TRP A 13 -4.84 11.24 -9.80
CA TRP A 13 -4.90 12.66 -10.17
C TRP A 13 -4.50 12.89 -11.63
N PHE A 14 -3.43 12.26 -12.10
CA PHE A 14 -3.01 12.36 -13.50
C PHE A 14 -3.99 11.70 -14.48
N ALA A 15 -4.63 10.60 -14.08
CA ALA A 15 -5.69 9.98 -14.86
C ALA A 15 -6.91 10.89 -15.00
N ALA A 16 -7.23 11.71 -13.99
CA ALA A 16 -8.29 12.71 -14.08
C ALA A 16 -7.98 13.83 -15.10
N ILE A 17 -6.70 14.18 -15.27
CA ILE A 17 -6.21 15.16 -16.25
C ILE A 17 -6.12 14.56 -17.66
N ALA A 18 -6.36 13.25 -17.82
CA ALA A 18 -6.30 12.50 -19.08
C ALA A 18 -4.90 12.47 -19.74
N ASP A 19 -3.83 12.65 -18.95
CA ASP A 19 -2.46 12.57 -19.43
C ASP A 19 -1.84 11.20 -19.13
N ALA A 20 -1.76 10.34 -20.15
CA ALA A 20 -1.25 8.98 -20.02
C ALA A 20 0.25 8.92 -19.69
N VAL A 21 1.04 9.91 -20.11
CA VAL A 21 2.50 9.93 -19.88
C VAL A 21 2.80 10.17 -18.41
N LEU A 22 2.04 11.07 -17.77
CA LEU A 22 2.17 11.37 -16.35
C LEU A 22 1.73 10.20 -15.46
N VAL A 23 0.68 9.46 -15.85
CA VAL A 23 0.25 8.26 -15.13
C VAL A 23 1.37 7.20 -15.14
N VAL A 24 1.90 6.86 -16.32
CA VAL A 24 2.93 5.82 -16.47
C VAL A 24 4.21 6.19 -15.70
N SER A 25 4.67 7.44 -15.83
CA SER A 25 5.87 7.90 -15.14
C SER A 25 5.74 7.83 -13.61
N SER A 26 4.57 8.16 -13.05
CA SER A 26 4.34 8.09 -11.60
C SER A 26 4.42 6.67 -11.04
N ILE A 27 3.92 5.68 -11.80
CA ILE A 27 3.96 4.25 -11.42
C ILE A 27 5.41 3.76 -11.43
N PHE A 28 6.18 4.11 -12.47
CA PHE A 28 7.60 3.77 -12.57
C PHE A 28 8.41 4.37 -11.41
N LEU A 29 8.20 5.65 -11.10
CA LEU A 29 8.90 6.31 -10.01
C LEU A 29 8.60 5.66 -8.66
N GLY A 30 7.32 5.31 -8.44
CA GLY A 30 6.87 4.61 -7.25
C GLY A 30 7.50 3.25 -7.06
N ALA A 31 7.57 2.47 -8.14
CA ALA A 31 8.18 1.14 -8.12
C ALA A 31 9.68 1.20 -7.80
N ILE A 32 10.41 2.16 -8.38
CA ILE A 32 11.84 2.37 -8.13
C ILE A 32 12.07 2.76 -6.66
N LEU A 33 11.33 3.74 -6.16
CA LEU A 33 11.42 4.18 -4.76
C LEU A 33 11.11 3.04 -3.78
N PHE A 34 10.08 2.25 -4.08
CA PHE A 34 9.73 1.09 -3.26
C PHE A 34 10.85 0.04 -3.23
N TYR A 35 11.46 -0.25 -4.37
CA TYR A 35 12.54 -1.24 -4.47
C TYR A 35 13.78 -0.83 -3.66
N ILE A 36 14.17 0.45 -3.73
CA ILE A 36 15.31 0.99 -2.98
C ILE A 36 15.05 0.91 -1.46
N CYS A 37 13.87 1.35 -1.00
CA CYS A 37 13.53 1.28 0.43
C CYS A 37 13.46 -0.16 0.95
N LYS A 38 12.99 -1.12 0.16
CA LYS A 38 12.90 -2.52 0.56
C LYS A 38 14.27 -3.15 0.82
N ARG A 39 15.32 -2.72 0.11
CA ARG A 39 16.67 -3.27 0.24
C ARG A 39 17.37 -2.89 1.55
N SER A 40 16.94 -1.82 2.23
CA SER A 40 17.57 -1.31 3.45
C SER A 40 17.12 -1.99 4.74
N VAL A 41 16.16 -2.92 4.68
CA VAL A 41 15.64 -3.64 5.85
C VAL A 41 16.28 -5.03 5.90
N THR A 42 17.50 -5.11 6.43
CA THR A 42 18.13 -6.37 6.85
C THR A 42 17.70 -6.68 8.28
N GLU A 43 16.95 -7.77 8.46
CA GLU A 43 16.38 -8.20 9.74
C GLU A 43 17.42 -9.00 10.55
N VAL A 44 17.62 -8.61 11.81
CA VAL A 44 18.35 -9.40 12.82
C VAL A 44 17.40 -10.48 13.36
N GLU A 45 17.94 -11.66 13.66
CA GLU A 45 17.20 -12.88 13.96
C GLU A 45 17.38 -13.26 15.44
N GLU A 46 16.37 -12.95 16.26
CA GLU A 46 16.11 -13.58 17.56
C GLU A 46 14.68 -14.13 17.58
N ASP A 47 14.46 -15.19 18.37
CA ASP A 47 13.43 -16.22 18.20
C ASP A 47 11.99 -15.75 18.57
N GLU A 48 11.26 -15.21 17.57
CA GLU A 48 9.81 -14.87 17.64
C GLU A 48 9.01 -15.43 16.43
N ARG A 49 9.29 -16.68 16.03
CA ARG A 49 8.90 -17.20 14.71
C ARG A 49 7.39 -17.13 14.40
N ASP A 50 6.52 -17.45 15.35
CA ASP A 50 5.06 -17.43 15.13
C ASP A 50 4.51 -16.00 15.02
N GLU A 51 5.06 -15.06 15.79
CA GLU A 51 4.68 -13.65 15.74
C GLU A 51 5.12 -13.03 14.41
N ARG A 52 6.36 -13.32 13.98
CA ARG A 52 6.90 -12.90 12.68
C ARG A 52 6.12 -13.49 11.49
N VAL A 53 5.72 -14.76 11.55
CA VAL A 53 4.90 -15.37 10.49
C VAL A 53 3.54 -14.70 10.38
N ARG A 54 2.88 -14.41 11.51
CA ARG A 54 1.58 -13.71 11.54
C ARG A 54 1.71 -12.27 11.04
N GLU A 55 2.77 -11.58 11.44
CA GLU A 55 3.07 -10.22 10.97
C GLU A 55 3.32 -10.19 9.47
N GLN A 56 4.17 -11.09 8.96
CA GLN A 56 4.48 -11.14 7.53
C GLN A 56 3.27 -11.55 6.69
N ALA A 57 2.47 -12.52 7.16
CA ALA A 57 1.22 -12.90 6.49
C ALA A 57 0.24 -11.72 6.40
N SER A 58 0.11 -10.94 7.47
CA SER A 58 -0.74 -9.73 7.49
C SER A 58 -0.23 -8.67 6.51
N LYS A 59 1.08 -8.37 6.52
CA LYS A 59 1.72 -7.42 5.59
C LYS A 59 1.46 -7.81 4.14
N VAL A 60 1.68 -9.08 3.79
CA VAL A 60 1.50 -9.60 2.43
C VAL A 60 0.01 -9.58 2.03
N ALA A 61 -0.90 -9.98 2.92
CA ALA A 61 -2.33 -9.96 2.65
C ALA A 61 -2.84 -8.54 2.36
N VAL A 62 -2.46 -7.55 3.17
CA VAL A 62 -2.83 -6.15 2.95
C VAL A 62 -2.25 -5.62 1.65
N ALA A 63 -0.99 -5.95 1.34
CA ALA A 63 -0.36 -5.52 0.10
C ALA A 63 -1.05 -6.09 -1.15
N ILE A 64 -1.34 -7.40 -1.17
CA ILE A 64 -2.04 -8.05 -2.28
C ILE A 64 -3.46 -7.49 -2.43
N PHE A 65 -4.22 -7.37 -1.33
CA PHE A 65 -5.59 -6.87 -1.40
C PHE A 65 -5.66 -5.40 -1.83
N ALA A 66 -4.79 -4.54 -1.29
CA ALA A 66 -4.74 -3.14 -1.66
C ALA A 66 -4.31 -2.94 -3.12
N SER A 67 -3.30 -3.70 -3.59
CA SER A 67 -2.86 -3.62 -4.99
C SER A 67 -3.93 -4.13 -5.95
N ALA A 68 -4.58 -5.26 -5.66
CA ALA A 68 -5.69 -5.77 -6.47
C ALA A 68 -6.84 -4.76 -6.53
N SER A 69 -7.25 -4.19 -5.40
CA SER A 69 -8.31 -3.19 -5.31
C SER A 69 -7.97 -1.91 -6.06
N ALA A 70 -6.72 -1.44 -5.96
CA ALA A 70 -6.24 -0.28 -6.69
C ALA A 70 -6.23 -0.51 -8.21
N ILE A 71 -5.78 -1.67 -8.68
CA ILE A 71 -5.78 -2.03 -10.11
C ILE A 71 -7.22 -2.11 -10.63
N SER A 72 -8.10 -2.83 -9.93
CA SER A 72 -9.52 -2.90 -10.29
C SER A 72 -10.17 -1.53 -10.32
N GLY A 73 -9.87 -0.67 -9.35
CA GLY A 73 -10.33 0.72 -9.32
C GLY A 73 -9.85 1.54 -10.51
N LEU A 74 -8.57 1.40 -10.88
CA LEU A 74 -7.99 2.09 -12.04
C LEU A 74 -8.61 1.63 -13.36
N ILE A 75 -8.85 0.32 -13.52
CA ILE A 75 -9.52 -0.25 -14.70
C ILE A 75 -10.92 0.35 -14.83
N LEU A 76 -11.72 0.35 -13.75
CA LEU A 76 -13.06 0.93 -13.75
C LEU A 76 -13.06 2.43 -14.09
N ILE A 77 -12.08 3.19 -13.60
CA ILE A 77 -11.91 4.61 -13.95
C ILE A 77 -11.50 4.77 -15.43
N ALA A 78 -10.68 3.88 -15.98
CA ALA A 78 -10.27 3.91 -17.38
C ALA A 78 -11.45 3.63 -18.34
N LEU A 79 -12.41 2.80 -17.93
CA LEU A 79 -13.65 2.53 -18.67
C LEU A 79 -14.65 3.70 -18.69
N ARG A 80 -14.33 4.85 -18.09
CA ARG A 80 -15.25 6.02 -18.00
C ARG A 80 -15.84 6.49 -19.32
N ASN A 81 -15.14 6.27 -20.44
CA ASN A 81 -15.58 6.72 -21.76
C ASN A 81 -16.70 5.84 -22.34
N GLU A 82 -16.74 4.55 -21.99
CA GLU A 82 -17.79 3.60 -22.44
C GLU A 82 -18.89 3.45 -21.38
N HIS A 83 -18.50 3.43 -20.11
CA HIS A 83 -19.39 3.17 -18.97
C HIS A 83 -19.12 4.17 -17.83
N PRO A 84 -19.64 5.41 -17.92
CA PRO A 84 -19.43 6.45 -16.92
C PRO A 84 -20.01 6.07 -15.55
N GLU A 85 -21.01 5.19 -15.49
CA GLU A 85 -21.61 4.68 -14.25
C GLU A 85 -20.60 3.97 -13.33
N TYR A 86 -19.57 3.33 -13.89
CA TYR A 86 -18.56 2.60 -13.11
C TYR A 86 -17.46 3.49 -12.54
N MET A 87 -17.40 4.77 -12.93
CA MET A 87 -16.38 5.72 -12.48
C MET A 87 -16.40 5.89 -10.95
N TYR A 88 -17.58 6.00 -10.34
CA TYR A 88 -17.72 6.13 -8.89
C TYR A 88 -17.31 4.86 -8.14
N ALA A 89 -17.61 3.67 -8.69
CA ALA A 89 -17.18 2.40 -8.13
C ALA A 89 -15.65 2.26 -8.20
N GLY A 90 -15.04 2.70 -9.30
CA GLY A 90 -13.60 2.72 -9.47
C GLY A 90 -12.90 3.62 -8.44
N PHE A 91 -13.42 4.83 -8.21
CA PHE A 91 -12.91 5.69 -7.14
C PHE A 91 -13.09 5.08 -5.76
N ALA A 92 -14.25 4.51 -5.45
CA ALA A 92 -14.49 3.86 -4.15
C ALA A 92 -13.49 2.72 -3.88
N LEU A 93 -13.17 1.92 -4.90
CA LEU A 93 -12.15 0.86 -4.82
C LEU A 93 -10.73 1.42 -4.62
N ALA A 94 -10.34 2.45 -5.37
CA ALA A 94 -9.03 3.06 -5.22
C ALA A 94 -8.86 3.74 -3.84
N PHE A 95 -9.87 4.47 -3.37
CA PHE A 95 -9.85 5.12 -2.06
C PHE A 95 -9.89 4.11 -0.91
N SER A 96 -10.66 3.02 -1.03
CA SER A 96 -10.69 1.97 -0.01
C SER A 96 -9.36 1.23 0.12
N ALA A 97 -8.66 0.98 -1.00
CA ALA A 97 -7.30 0.44 -1.00
C ALA A 97 -6.31 1.34 -0.23
N CYS A 98 -6.37 2.64 -0.48
CA CYS A 98 -5.56 3.63 0.24
C CYS A 98 -5.91 3.66 1.74
N ALA A 99 -7.21 3.68 2.06
CA ALA A 99 -7.69 3.68 3.44
C ALA A 99 -7.22 2.44 4.21
N LEU A 100 -7.26 1.25 3.57
CA LEU A 100 -6.79 0.01 4.19
C LEU A 100 -5.30 0.05 4.52
N MET A 101 -4.46 0.59 3.61
CA MET A 101 -3.02 0.74 3.87
C MET A 101 -2.72 1.72 5.00
N ILE A 102 -3.46 2.83 5.08
CA ILE A 102 -3.34 3.80 6.18
C ILE A 102 -3.76 3.14 7.49
N LEU A 103 -4.91 2.46 7.50
CA LEU A 103 -5.42 1.77 8.68
C LEU A 103 -4.42 0.72 9.19
N TYR A 104 -3.88 -0.10 8.30
CA TYR A 104 -2.84 -1.07 8.63
C TYR A 104 -1.62 -0.39 9.28
N SER A 105 -1.16 0.73 8.70
CA SER A 105 0.01 1.45 9.22
C SER A 105 -0.24 2.05 10.61
N VAL A 106 -1.44 2.61 10.84
CA VAL A 106 -1.83 3.17 12.15
C VAL A 106 -1.94 2.08 13.20
N LEU A 107 -2.62 0.97 12.88
CA LEU A 107 -2.74 -0.16 13.82
C LEU A 107 -1.37 -0.76 14.12
N TYR A 108 -0.55 -0.98 13.10
CA TYR A 108 0.81 -1.47 13.27
C TYR A 108 1.63 -0.58 14.22
N GLY A 109 1.62 0.74 14.00
CA GLY A 109 2.31 1.68 14.87
C GLY A 109 1.78 1.69 16.30
N TYR A 110 0.46 1.57 16.47
CA TYR A 110 -0.18 1.50 17.79
C TYR A 110 0.21 0.25 18.56
N TYR A 111 0.11 -0.94 17.94
CA TYR A 111 0.44 -2.20 18.58
C TYR A 111 1.95 -2.33 18.83
N ASN A 112 2.78 -1.89 17.89
CA ASN A 112 4.23 -1.85 18.09
C ASN A 112 4.63 -0.97 19.29
N ARG A 113 3.97 0.19 19.47
CA ARG A 113 4.22 1.04 20.65
C ARG A 113 3.74 0.43 21.96
N ARG A 114 2.67 -0.36 21.92
CA ARG A 114 2.01 -0.91 23.13
C ARG A 114 2.62 -2.24 23.58
N TYR A 115 3.11 -3.06 22.65
CA TYR A 115 3.60 -4.41 22.90
C TYR A 115 5.04 -4.64 22.46
N GLY A 116 5.64 -3.75 21.66
CA GLY A 116 6.96 -3.95 21.07
C GLY A 116 8.16 -3.62 21.98
N TYR A 117 8.02 -3.69 23.30
CA TYR A 117 9.12 -3.48 24.24
C TYR A 117 8.97 -4.40 25.48
N GLU A 118 9.70 -5.51 25.51
CA GLU A 118 10.32 -6.00 26.74
C GLU A 118 11.81 -5.70 26.64
N PRO A 119 12.35 -4.71 27.38
CA PRO A 119 13.80 -4.62 27.54
C PRO A 119 14.26 -5.83 28.35
N TYR A 120 15.19 -6.61 27.79
CA TYR A 120 15.90 -7.67 28.49
C TYR A 120 16.60 -7.07 29.72
N ASN A 121 16.11 -7.39 30.92
CA ASN A 121 16.81 -7.08 32.16
C ASN A 121 17.91 -8.13 32.35
N GLU A 122 19.15 -7.72 32.06
CA GLU A 122 20.34 -8.40 32.58
C GLU A 122 20.45 -8.08 34.08
N GLU A 123 19.91 -8.97 34.93
CA GLU A 123 20.33 -9.10 36.34
C GLU A 123 21.50 -10.09 36.46
#